data_AF-A0A8H7TG66-F1
#
_entry.id   AF-A0A8H7TG66-F1
#
_cell.length_a   1.000
_cell.length_b   1.000
_cell.length_c   1.000
_cell.angle_alpha   90.00
_cell.angle_beta   90.00
_cell.angle_gamma   90.00
#
_symmetry.space_group_name_H-M   'P 1'
#
loop_
_entity.id
_entity.type
_entity.pdbx_description
1 polymer ?
#
loop_
_entity_poly.entity_id
_entity_poly.type
_entity_poly.pdbx_seq_one_letter_code
_entity_poly.pdbx_strand_id
1 'polypeptide(L)'
;MSPFPELALPAADRLRGNYRRGIESNQEAILADDIYFARETGTVFYVVYRVHYVCAKLYSAMMSGRFADAISAAEKLEQIIDPKILAVESPPMADYIESFAGSRAHVLVRFGRWEDILKIKLPTDPKTYSVTTAIIHYARGLAFSALSRVAEAEVAQKKFEIVRAAVPVSRFNSIPCKQVDVLGVSSAMLAGEIEYRKGNFKKAFSSLREAIKREDALAYSDPPPWMQPVRHALGALLLEQSRVEEAEILFKEDLGFAEGYPRRKAKLNNVWGLHGLYGCFMRQGKTGEAAFV
;
A
#
# COMPACT_ATOMS: atom_id res chain seq x y z
N MET A 1 -14.72 28.04 9.46
CA MET A 1 -13.60 28.52 8.64
C MET A 1 -12.37 27.73 9.08
N SER A 2 -11.90 26.77 8.27
CA SER A 2 -10.76 25.93 8.64
C SER A 2 -9.49 26.81 8.75
N PRO A 3 -8.71 26.76 9.84
CA PRO A 3 -7.59 27.67 10.04
C PRO A 3 -6.34 27.34 9.21
N PHE A 4 -6.42 26.41 8.26
CA PHE A 4 -5.26 25.95 7.50
C PHE A 4 -5.52 25.97 5.98
N PRO A 5 -5.41 27.14 5.33
CA PRO A 5 -5.58 27.26 3.87
C PRO A 5 -4.47 26.59 3.04
N GLU A 6 -3.35 26.15 3.64
CA GLU A 6 -2.25 25.45 2.94
C GLU A 6 -2.37 23.92 2.87
N LEU A 7 -3.36 23.32 3.53
CA LEU A 7 -3.55 21.85 3.58
C LEU A 7 -3.93 21.20 2.24
N ALA A 8 -4.17 21.98 1.19
CA ALA A 8 -4.47 21.47 -0.15
C ALA A 8 -3.22 21.08 -0.97
N LEU A 9 -2.00 21.37 -0.47
CA LEU A 9 -0.76 21.15 -1.21
C LEU A 9 -0.17 19.72 -1.18
N PRO A 10 -0.25 18.92 -0.09
CA PRO A 10 0.46 17.64 -0.01
C PRO A 10 -0.02 16.60 -1.03
N ALA A 11 -1.32 16.59 -1.32
CA ALA A 11 -1.95 15.73 -2.32
C ALA A 11 -1.41 15.99 -3.73
N ALA A 12 -1.30 17.27 -4.09
CA ALA A 12 -0.94 17.72 -5.42
C ALA A 12 0.51 17.36 -5.78
N ASP A 13 1.42 17.44 -4.81
CA ASP A 13 2.82 17.09 -4.99
C ASP A 13 3.00 15.61 -5.34
N ARG A 14 2.28 14.72 -4.64
CA ARG A 14 2.32 13.29 -4.92
C ARG A 14 1.73 12.92 -6.29
N LEU A 15 0.63 13.56 -6.70
CA LEU A 15 0.04 13.34 -8.03
C LEU A 15 0.97 13.76 -9.18
N ARG A 16 1.90 14.68 -8.90
CA ARG A 16 2.98 15.11 -9.80
C ARG A 16 4.25 14.28 -9.65
N GLY A 17 4.26 13.25 -8.81
CA GLY A 17 5.41 12.38 -8.56
C GLY A 17 6.49 13.01 -7.68
N ASN A 18 6.21 14.13 -7.00
CA ASN A 18 7.15 14.75 -6.07
C ASN A 18 7.01 14.13 -4.67
N TYR A 19 7.40 12.86 -4.55
CA TYR A 19 7.31 12.11 -3.30
C TYR A 19 8.17 12.70 -2.19
N ARG A 20 9.32 13.32 -2.51
CA ARG A 20 10.18 13.97 -1.50
C ARG A 20 9.43 15.10 -0.80
N ARG A 21 8.83 16.02 -1.55
CA ARG A 21 8.03 17.11 -1.01
C ARG A 21 6.79 16.59 -0.28
N GLY A 22 6.21 15.48 -0.76
CA GLY A 22 5.16 14.75 -0.05
C GLY A 22 5.60 14.26 1.33
N ILE A 23 6.84 13.79 1.49
CA ILE A 23 7.38 13.40 2.81
C ILE A 23 7.58 14.63 3.70
N GLU A 24 8.22 15.69 3.18
CA GLU A 24 8.57 16.90 3.92
C GLU A 24 7.33 17.62 4.46
N SER A 25 6.37 17.93 3.59
CA SER A 25 5.13 18.62 3.98
C SER A 25 4.30 17.85 5.00
N ASN A 26 4.17 16.52 4.83
CA ASN A 26 3.45 15.71 5.82
C ASN A 26 4.26 15.56 7.12
N GLN A 27 5.59 15.60 7.07
CA GLN A 27 6.40 15.62 8.29
C GLN A 27 6.20 16.91 9.09
N GLU A 28 6.14 18.06 8.43
CA GLU A 28 5.83 19.34 9.06
C GLU A 28 4.43 19.33 9.70
N ALA A 29 3.43 18.79 9.01
CA ALA A 29 2.08 18.62 9.55
C ALA A 29 2.07 17.71 10.80
N ILE A 30 2.79 16.58 10.77
CA ILE A 30 2.90 15.67 11.91
C ILE A 30 3.55 16.38 13.12
N LEU A 31 4.59 17.18 12.90
CA LEU A 31 5.23 17.94 13.98
C LEU A 31 4.29 18.99 14.57
N ALA A 32 3.56 19.72 13.73
CA ALA A 32 2.57 20.68 14.20
C ALA A 32 1.46 20.00 15.02
N ASP A 33 0.96 18.85 14.55
CA ASP A 33 -0.02 18.05 15.28
C ASP A 33 0.53 17.58 16.63
N ASP A 34 1.78 17.13 16.69
CA ASP A 34 2.40 16.69 17.94
C ASP A 34 2.54 17.82 18.97
N ILE A 35 2.89 19.03 18.52
CA ILE A 35 2.93 20.22 19.39
C ILE A 35 1.54 20.54 19.94
N TYR A 36 0.51 20.45 19.10
CA TYR A 36 -0.87 20.71 19.51
C TYR A 36 -1.37 19.67 20.53
N PHE A 37 -1.22 18.37 20.24
CA PHE A 37 -1.68 17.29 21.13
C PHE A 37 -0.84 17.10 22.39
N ALA A 38 0.34 17.74 22.48
CA ALA A 38 1.10 17.81 23.73
C ALA A 38 0.47 18.74 24.78
N ARG A 39 -0.46 19.62 24.37
CA ARG A 39 -1.07 20.64 25.23
C ARG A 39 -2.58 20.53 25.29
N GLU A 40 -3.18 20.17 24.17
CA GLU A 40 -4.63 20.18 23.96
C GLU A 40 -5.17 18.78 23.65
N THR A 41 -6.47 18.59 23.85
CA THR A 41 -7.19 17.42 23.33
C THR A 41 -8.00 17.84 22.11
N GLY A 42 -7.65 17.31 20.94
CA GLY A 42 -8.40 17.53 19.70
C GLY A 42 -9.72 16.75 19.66
N THR A 43 -10.57 17.07 18.68
CA THR A 43 -11.79 16.28 18.44
C THR A 43 -11.44 14.89 17.92
N VAL A 44 -12.35 13.95 18.11
CA VAL A 44 -12.23 12.59 17.56
C VAL A 44 -12.02 12.61 16.03
N PHE A 45 -12.67 13.52 15.30
CA PHE A 45 -12.45 13.71 13.87
C PHE A 45 -11.09 14.33 13.52
N TYR A 46 -10.52 15.16 14.40
CA TYR A 46 -9.16 15.66 14.19
C TYR A 46 -8.16 14.51 14.11
N VAL A 47 -8.35 13.44 14.90
CA VAL A 47 -7.49 12.24 14.86
C VAL A 47 -7.45 11.62 13.46
N VAL A 48 -8.57 11.64 12.72
CA VAL A 48 -8.61 11.16 11.33
C VAL A 48 -7.67 11.96 10.43
N TYR A 49 -7.61 13.29 10.59
CA TYR A 49 -6.67 14.13 9.84
C TYR A 49 -5.21 13.84 10.19
N ARG A 50 -4.89 13.61 11.47
CA ARG A 50 -3.52 13.21 11.86
C ARG A 50 -3.12 11.90 11.18
N VAL A 51 -4.00 10.90 11.23
CA VAL A 51 -3.79 9.61 10.57
C VAL A 51 -3.56 9.82 9.07
N HIS A 52 -4.35 10.68 8.41
CA HIS A 52 -4.18 11.01 7.00
C HIS A 52 -2.77 11.54 6.68
N TYR A 53 -2.24 12.54 7.41
CA TYR A 53 -0.90 13.07 7.13
C TYR A 53 0.19 12.02 7.29
N VAL A 54 0.09 11.20 8.35
CA VAL A 54 1.05 10.12 8.58
C VAL A 54 0.99 9.08 7.46
N CYS A 55 -0.21 8.68 7.01
CA CYS A 55 -0.38 7.76 5.90
C CYS A 55 0.11 8.34 4.57
N ALA A 56 -0.10 9.62 4.32
CA ALA A 56 0.39 10.30 3.13
C ALA A 56 1.93 10.38 3.09
N LYS A 57 2.57 10.63 4.25
CA LYS A 57 4.03 10.51 4.41
C LYS A 57 4.48 9.08 4.12
N LEU A 58 3.85 8.09 4.75
CA LEU A 58 4.16 6.67 4.60
C LEU A 58 4.14 6.23 3.14
N TYR A 59 3.05 6.54 2.41
CA TYR A 59 2.93 6.20 0.99
C TYR A 59 4.03 6.87 0.16
N SER A 60 4.29 8.16 0.39
CA SER A 60 5.33 8.89 -0.35
C SER A 60 6.73 8.31 -0.09
N ALA A 61 7.01 7.91 1.14
CA ALA A 61 8.24 7.21 1.50
C ALA A 61 8.37 5.84 0.82
N MET A 62 7.28 5.06 0.77
CA MET A 62 7.25 3.77 0.06
C MET A 62 7.53 3.94 -1.44
N MET A 63 6.90 4.91 -2.10
CA MET A 63 7.06 5.13 -3.55
C MET A 63 8.42 5.70 -3.95
N SER A 64 9.16 6.29 -3.00
CA SER A 64 10.51 6.84 -3.19
C SER A 64 11.64 5.97 -2.61
N GLY A 65 11.32 4.77 -2.12
CA GLY A 65 12.34 3.83 -1.61
C GLY A 65 12.94 4.21 -0.25
N ARG A 66 12.26 5.06 0.53
CA ARG A 66 12.74 5.58 1.81
C ARG A 66 12.25 4.72 2.98
N PHE A 67 12.92 3.59 3.23
CA PHE A 67 12.50 2.62 4.26
C PHE A 67 12.37 3.25 5.67
N ALA A 68 13.38 3.99 6.11
CA ALA A 68 13.41 4.58 7.45
C ALA A 68 12.23 5.55 7.68
N ASP A 69 11.91 6.38 6.68
CA ASP A 69 10.77 7.30 6.75
C ASP A 69 9.43 6.55 6.77
N ALA A 70 9.31 5.47 5.97
CA ALA A 70 8.09 4.67 5.87
C ALA A 70 7.82 3.90 7.17
N ILE A 71 8.83 3.25 7.75
CA ILE A 71 8.65 2.47 8.98
C ILE A 71 8.40 3.37 10.20
N SER A 72 9.06 4.53 10.28
CA SER A 72 8.80 5.54 11.30
C SER A 72 7.36 6.08 11.21
N ALA A 73 6.84 6.29 10.01
CA ALA A 73 5.43 6.67 9.83
C ALA A 73 4.47 5.56 10.27
N ALA A 74 4.78 4.29 9.99
CA ALA A 74 3.96 3.17 10.47
C ALA A 74 3.94 3.09 12.01
N GLU A 75 5.09 3.29 12.66
CA GLU A 75 5.19 3.37 14.12
C GLU A 75 4.36 4.53 14.68
N LYS A 76 4.38 5.68 14.00
CA LYS A 76 3.57 6.84 14.39
C LYS A 76 2.07 6.55 14.29
N LEU A 77 1.62 5.83 13.25
CA LEU A 77 0.21 5.42 13.13
C LEU A 77 -0.21 4.56 14.31
N GLU A 78 0.62 3.63 14.75
CA GLU A 78 0.30 2.75 15.88
C GLU A 78 0.29 3.48 17.24
N GLN A 79 1.03 4.59 17.36
CA GLN A 79 0.93 5.46 18.54
C GLN A 79 -0.38 6.26 18.56
N ILE A 80 -0.90 6.64 17.39
CA ILE A 80 -2.13 7.44 17.26
C ILE A 80 -3.37 6.54 17.33
N ILE A 81 -3.33 5.37 16.69
CA ILE A 81 -4.44 4.42 16.55
C ILE A 81 -4.36 3.42 17.70
N ASP A 82 -4.81 3.84 18.87
CA ASP A 82 -4.84 3.02 20.08
C ASP A 82 -6.22 2.34 20.32
N PRO A 83 -6.33 1.39 21.27
CA PRO A 83 -7.62 0.77 21.58
C PRO A 83 -8.70 1.75 22.06
N LYS A 84 -8.33 2.88 22.68
CA LYS A 84 -9.30 3.84 23.20
C LYS A 84 -9.98 4.60 22.06
N ILE A 85 -9.21 5.06 21.07
CA ILE A 85 -9.79 5.75 19.91
C ILE A 85 -10.63 4.80 19.07
N LEU A 86 -10.21 3.53 18.92
CA LEU A 86 -10.98 2.53 18.17
C LEU A 86 -12.27 2.11 18.87
N ALA A 87 -12.35 2.24 20.20
CA ALA A 87 -13.55 1.95 20.98
C ALA A 87 -14.64 3.04 20.87
N VAL A 88 -14.37 4.19 20.23
CA VAL A 88 -15.38 5.23 20.04
C VAL A 88 -16.40 4.79 18.98
N GLU A 89 -17.66 4.64 19.40
CA GLU A 89 -18.77 4.17 18.54
C GLU A 89 -19.50 5.31 17.82
N SER A 90 -19.39 6.55 18.31
CA SER A 90 -20.04 7.73 17.72
C SER A 90 -19.09 8.94 17.66
N PRO A 91 -18.56 9.30 16.46
CA PRO A 91 -18.62 8.52 15.22
C PRO A 91 -17.87 7.18 15.36
N PRO A 92 -18.20 6.14 14.55
CA PRO A 92 -17.59 4.81 14.68
C PRO A 92 -16.14 4.81 14.20
N MET A 93 -15.21 5.14 15.08
CA MET A 93 -13.83 5.45 14.69
C MET A 93 -13.08 4.29 14.07
N ALA A 94 -13.35 3.07 14.54
CA ALA A 94 -12.73 1.90 13.93
C ALA A 94 -13.12 1.72 12.44
N ASP A 95 -14.27 2.25 12.00
CA ASP A 95 -14.62 2.26 10.57
C ASP A 95 -13.74 3.20 9.75
N TYR A 96 -13.26 4.29 10.34
CA TYR A 96 -12.51 5.32 9.64
C TYR A 96 -11.00 5.07 9.62
N ILE A 97 -10.44 4.55 10.72
CA ILE A 97 -8.98 4.56 10.92
C ILE A 97 -8.33 3.20 11.20
N GLU A 98 -9.09 2.15 11.51
CA GLU A 98 -8.47 0.87 11.91
C GLU A 98 -7.60 0.25 10.82
N SER A 99 -7.98 0.43 9.55
CA SER A 99 -7.23 -0.11 8.41
C SER A 99 -5.78 0.39 8.34
N PHE A 100 -5.51 1.60 8.84
CA PHE A 100 -4.18 2.19 8.84
C PHE A 100 -3.26 1.61 9.93
N ALA A 101 -3.80 0.96 10.96
CA ALA A 101 -2.98 0.25 11.95
C ALA A 101 -2.23 -0.96 11.33
N GLY A 102 -2.71 -1.48 10.20
CA GLY A 102 -2.03 -2.52 9.41
C GLY A 102 -0.83 -2.03 8.58
N SER A 103 -0.51 -0.73 8.60
CA SER A 103 0.46 -0.14 7.66
C SER A 103 1.89 -0.68 7.79
N ARG A 104 2.32 -1.09 8.99
CA ARG A 104 3.65 -1.71 9.17
C ARG A 104 3.85 -2.91 8.25
N ALA A 105 2.85 -3.79 8.16
CA ALA A 105 2.94 -4.98 7.32
C ALA A 105 3.09 -4.60 5.83
N HIS A 106 2.37 -3.58 5.35
CA HIS A 106 2.55 -3.07 3.98
C HIS A 106 3.95 -2.49 3.73
N VAL A 107 4.51 -1.73 4.68
CA VAL A 107 5.88 -1.23 4.58
C VAL A 107 6.86 -2.39 4.46
N LEU A 108 6.78 -3.39 5.35
CA LEU A 108 7.70 -4.52 5.30
C LEU A 108 7.58 -5.32 4.01
N VAL A 109 6.35 -5.50 3.48
CA VAL A 109 6.14 -6.17 2.18
C VAL A 109 6.82 -5.37 1.06
N ARG A 110 6.63 -4.05 1.01
CA ARG A 110 7.19 -3.20 -0.03
C ARG A 110 8.71 -3.25 -0.10
N PHE A 111 9.36 -3.38 1.05
CA PHE A 111 10.82 -3.41 1.17
C PHE A 111 11.38 -4.83 1.30
N GLY A 112 10.58 -5.87 1.04
CA GLY A 112 11.04 -7.25 1.03
C GLY A 112 11.54 -7.76 2.39
N ARG A 113 11.05 -7.20 3.49
CA ARG A 113 11.45 -7.56 4.86
C ARG A 113 10.67 -8.77 5.36
N TRP A 114 10.80 -9.89 4.64
CA TRP A 114 9.98 -11.09 4.81
C TRP A 114 10.09 -11.68 6.23
N GLU A 115 11.31 -11.81 6.75
CA GLU A 115 11.52 -12.36 8.09
C GLU A 115 10.95 -11.46 9.20
N ASP A 116 10.91 -10.15 8.99
CA ASP A 116 10.35 -9.23 9.98
C ASP A 116 8.81 -9.28 9.99
N ILE A 117 8.18 -9.57 8.84
CA ILE A 117 6.73 -9.83 8.77
C ILE A 117 6.36 -11.05 9.61
N LEU A 118 7.17 -12.11 9.58
CA LEU A 118 6.91 -13.33 10.33
C LEU A 118 6.99 -13.10 11.85
N LYS A 119 7.69 -12.06 12.30
CA LYS A 119 7.79 -11.64 13.71
C LYS A 119 6.62 -10.75 14.17
N ILE A 120 5.81 -10.21 13.27
CA ILE A 120 4.66 -9.39 13.66
C ILE A 120 3.69 -10.25 14.49
N LYS A 121 3.34 -9.76 15.68
CA LYS A 121 2.33 -10.39 16.53
C LYS A 121 0.93 -10.03 16.03
N LEU A 122 0.01 -10.98 16.10
CA LEU A 122 -1.40 -10.68 15.83
C LEU A 122 -1.98 -9.83 16.96
N PRO A 123 -2.94 -8.93 16.66
CA PRO A 123 -3.67 -8.20 17.69
C PRO A 123 -4.38 -9.15 18.66
N THR A 124 -4.48 -8.76 19.94
CA THR A 124 -5.19 -9.55 20.96
C THR A 124 -6.71 -9.48 20.81
N ASP A 125 -7.22 -8.40 20.20
CA ASP A 125 -8.64 -8.22 19.85
C ASP A 125 -8.80 -8.17 18.32
N PRO A 126 -8.90 -9.33 17.64
CA PRO A 126 -9.05 -9.40 16.19
C PRO A 126 -10.43 -8.91 15.71
N LYS A 127 -11.41 -8.68 16.60
CA LYS A 127 -12.71 -8.14 16.21
C LYS A 127 -12.60 -6.64 15.96
N THR A 128 -11.99 -5.91 16.90
CA THR A 128 -11.70 -4.49 16.71
C THR A 128 -10.68 -4.30 15.58
N TYR A 129 -9.58 -5.05 15.62
CA TYR A 129 -8.47 -5.01 14.66
C TYR A 129 -8.64 -5.98 13.48
N SER A 130 -9.87 -6.07 12.95
CA SER A 130 -10.22 -7.04 11.90
C SER A 130 -9.41 -6.84 10.62
N VAL A 131 -9.20 -5.59 10.20
CA VAL A 131 -8.45 -5.27 8.98
C VAL A 131 -6.97 -5.53 9.18
N THR A 132 -6.42 -5.06 10.29
CA THR A 132 -5.01 -5.28 10.69
C THR A 132 -4.69 -6.77 10.72
N THR A 133 -5.58 -7.58 11.30
CA THR A 133 -5.45 -9.05 11.33
C THR A 133 -5.41 -9.65 9.92
N ALA A 134 -6.31 -9.21 9.03
CA ALA A 134 -6.31 -9.66 7.64
C ALA A 134 -5.02 -9.27 6.90
N ILE A 135 -4.57 -8.02 7.03
CA ILE A 135 -3.35 -7.54 6.39
C ILE A 135 -2.10 -8.28 6.89
N ILE A 136 -2.01 -8.61 8.18
CA ILE A 136 -0.89 -9.42 8.71
C ILE A 136 -0.88 -10.82 8.09
N HIS A 137 -2.04 -11.47 7.94
CA HIS A 137 -2.12 -12.77 7.28
C HIS A 137 -1.77 -12.71 5.80
N TYR A 138 -2.23 -11.68 5.09
CA TYR A 138 -1.83 -11.40 3.71
C TYR A 138 -0.31 -11.26 3.58
N ALA A 139 0.30 -10.41 4.41
CA ALA A 139 1.73 -10.16 4.40
C ALA A 139 2.54 -11.43 4.73
N ARG A 140 2.08 -12.24 5.70
CA ARG A 140 2.71 -13.54 6.01
C ARG A 140 2.64 -14.50 4.83
N GLY A 141 1.51 -14.55 4.12
CA GLY A 141 1.38 -15.35 2.91
C GLY A 141 2.40 -14.96 1.84
N LEU A 142 2.58 -13.65 1.60
CA LEU A 142 3.63 -13.16 0.70
C LEU A 142 5.03 -13.49 1.21
N ALA A 143 5.31 -13.30 2.50
CA ALA A 143 6.61 -13.59 3.09
C ALA A 143 6.98 -15.07 2.94
N PHE A 144 6.07 -16.00 3.30
CA PHE A 144 6.31 -17.43 3.11
C PHE A 144 6.49 -17.78 1.62
N SER A 145 5.70 -17.18 0.73
CA SER A 145 5.84 -17.38 -0.72
C SER A 145 7.23 -16.94 -1.21
N ALA A 146 7.66 -15.72 -0.85
CA ALA A 146 8.95 -15.16 -1.24
C ALA A 146 10.15 -15.95 -0.67
N LEU A 147 9.99 -16.57 0.50
CA LEU A 147 10.97 -17.45 1.13
C LEU A 147 10.90 -18.91 0.65
N SER A 148 10.14 -19.19 -0.42
CA SER A 148 9.94 -20.53 -0.98
C SER A 148 9.31 -21.55 0.00
N ARG A 149 8.64 -21.07 1.05
CA ARG A 149 7.91 -21.87 2.05
C ARG A 149 6.45 -22.04 1.65
N VAL A 150 6.22 -22.64 0.47
CA VAL A 150 4.91 -22.68 -0.20
C VAL A 150 3.81 -23.29 0.67
N ALA A 151 4.08 -24.39 1.37
CA ALA A 151 3.08 -25.03 2.23
C ALA A 151 2.56 -24.08 3.33
N GLU A 152 3.46 -23.28 3.93
CA GLU A 152 3.08 -22.30 4.94
C GLU A 152 2.39 -21.08 4.32
N ALA A 153 2.77 -20.71 3.09
CA ALA A 153 2.08 -19.66 2.33
C ALA A 153 0.62 -20.03 2.04
N GLU A 154 0.34 -21.28 1.65
CA GLU A 154 -1.03 -21.77 1.43
C GLU A 154 -1.85 -21.81 2.72
N VAL A 155 -1.24 -22.17 3.86
CA VAL A 155 -1.90 -22.08 5.18
C VAL A 155 -2.20 -20.63 5.55
N ALA A 156 -1.25 -19.72 5.33
CA ALA A 156 -1.45 -18.29 5.58
C ALA A 156 -2.53 -17.69 4.66
N GLN A 157 -2.57 -18.10 3.39
CA GLN A 157 -3.62 -17.72 2.44
C GLN A 157 -5.00 -18.18 2.90
N LYS A 158 -5.16 -19.44 3.32
CA LYS A 158 -6.44 -19.93 3.86
C LYS A 158 -6.90 -19.11 5.08
N LYS A 159 -5.98 -18.80 5.99
CA LYS A 159 -6.26 -17.95 7.15
C LYS A 159 -6.66 -16.55 6.71
N PHE A 160 -5.95 -15.94 5.76
CA PHE A 160 -6.27 -14.64 5.18
C PHE A 160 -7.69 -14.60 4.60
N GLU A 161 -8.07 -15.60 3.80
CA GLU A 161 -9.39 -15.70 3.18
C GLU A 161 -10.51 -15.80 4.24
N ILE A 162 -10.28 -16.53 5.34
CA ILE A 162 -11.23 -16.62 6.46
C ILE A 162 -11.39 -15.26 7.14
N VAL A 163 -10.28 -14.62 7.54
CA VAL A 163 -10.36 -13.37 8.32
C VAL A 163 -10.82 -12.19 7.48
N ARG A 164 -10.47 -12.11 6.17
CA ARG A 164 -10.95 -11.04 5.30
C ARG A 164 -12.46 -11.09 5.11
N ALA A 165 -13.05 -12.29 5.11
CA ALA A 165 -14.49 -12.48 4.98
C ALA A 165 -15.26 -12.00 6.23
N ALA A 166 -14.58 -11.93 7.38
CA ALA A 166 -15.13 -11.43 8.63
C ALA A 166 -14.97 -9.90 8.82
N VAL A 167 -14.25 -9.22 7.93
CA VAL A 167 -14.08 -7.76 8.01
C VAL A 167 -15.41 -7.06 7.72
N PRO A 168 -15.90 -6.16 8.60
CA PRO A 168 -17.14 -5.44 8.36
C PRO A 168 -17.09 -4.59 7.09
N VAL A 169 -18.17 -4.60 6.31
CA VAL A 169 -18.32 -3.78 5.09
C VAL A 169 -18.34 -2.27 5.38
N SER A 170 -18.56 -1.89 6.63
CA SER A 170 -18.50 -0.50 7.09
C SER A 170 -17.07 0.05 7.07
N ARG A 171 -16.05 -0.81 7.28
CA ARG A 171 -14.64 -0.42 7.32
C ARG A 171 -14.20 0.27 6.03
N PHE A 172 -13.61 1.44 6.19
CA PHE A 172 -12.94 2.17 5.12
C PHE A 172 -11.45 1.83 5.09
N ASN A 173 -10.88 1.91 3.89
CA ASN A 173 -9.45 2.08 3.74
C ASN A 173 -9.14 3.57 3.78
N SER A 174 -9.16 4.22 2.61
CA SER A 174 -9.15 5.67 2.42
C SER A 174 -10.46 6.06 1.76
N ILE A 175 -11.19 7.03 2.31
CA ILE A 175 -12.52 7.42 1.83
C ILE A 175 -12.43 7.83 0.34
N PRO A 176 -13.31 7.34 -0.56
CA PRO A 176 -14.52 6.55 -0.28
C PRO A 176 -14.35 5.02 -0.38
N CYS A 177 -13.13 4.50 -0.54
CA CYS A 177 -12.87 3.09 -0.75
C CYS A 177 -13.20 2.24 0.49
N LYS A 178 -13.97 1.16 0.27
CA LYS A 178 -14.23 0.16 1.29
C LYS A 178 -13.06 -0.80 1.43
N GLN A 179 -12.76 -1.18 2.66
CA GLN A 179 -11.64 -2.08 2.93
C GLN A 179 -11.86 -3.47 2.32
N VAL A 180 -13.11 -3.94 2.25
CA VAL A 180 -13.44 -5.23 1.62
C VAL A 180 -13.01 -5.30 0.15
N ASP A 181 -13.08 -4.19 -0.59
CA ASP A 181 -12.64 -4.12 -1.99
C ASP A 181 -11.11 -4.16 -2.09
N VAL A 182 -10.43 -3.43 -1.20
CA VAL A 182 -8.96 -3.42 -1.10
C VAL A 182 -8.41 -4.80 -0.72
N LEU A 183 -9.09 -5.52 0.18
CA LEU A 183 -8.76 -6.91 0.52
C LEU A 183 -9.03 -7.87 -0.66
N GLY A 184 -9.93 -7.50 -1.58
CA GLY A 184 -10.10 -8.19 -2.85
C GLY A 184 -8.87 -8.10 -3.76
N VAL A 185 -8.19 -6.94 -3.79
CA VAL A 185 -6.88 -6.78 -4.46
C VAL A 185 -5.84 -7.67 -3.79
N SER A 186 -5.78 -7.64 -2.46
CA SER A 186 -4.86 -8.46 -1.65
C SER A 186 -5.01 -9.96 -1.92
N SER A 187 -6.25 -10.45 -2.01
CA SER A 187 -6.57 -11.86 -2.30
C SER A 187 -6.02 -12.31 -3.65
N ALA A 188 -6.32 -11.56 -4.70
CA ALA A 188 -5.87 -11.88 -6.05
C ALA A 188 -4.33 -11.77 -6.19
N MET A 189 -3.72 -10.77 -5.53
CA MET A 189 -2.27 -10.62 -5.51
C MET A 189 -1.58 -11.80 -4.80
N LEU A 190 -2.06 -12.16 -3.60
CA LEU A 190 -1.51 -13.28 -2.83
C LEU A 190 -1.64 -14.60 -3.58
N ALA A 191 -2.79 -14.84 -4.22
CA ALA A 191 -2.98 -16.02 -5.05
C ALA A 191 -1.98 -16.09 -6.21
N GLY A 192 -1.75 -14.96 -6.89
CA GLY A 192 -0.79 -14.88 -7.98
C GLY A 192 0.65 -15.17 -7.55
N GLU A 193 1.08 -14.55 -6.45
CA GLU A 193 2.43 -14.73 -5.89
C GLU A 193 2.69 -16.18 -5.44
N ILE A 194 1.71 -16.82 -4.78
CA ILE A 194 1.83 -18.24 -4.37
C ILE A 194 1.88 -19.17 -5.58
N GLU A 195 0.99 -18.98 -6.55
CA GLU A 195 0.98 -19.81 -7.76
C GLU A 195 2.24 -19.64 -8.59
N TYR A 196 2.86 -18.44 -8.58
CA TYR A 196 4.15 -18.23 -9.23
C TYR A 196 5.23 -19.10 -8.59
N ARG A 197 5.32 -19.10 -7.26
CA ARG A 197 6.32 -19.90 -6.52
C ARG A 197 6.07 -21.40 -6.60
N LYS A 198 4.85 -21.83 -6.95
CA LYS A 198 4.50 -23.21 -7.29
C LYS A 198 4.90 -23.61 -8.72
N GLY A 199 5.39 -22.69 -9.54
CA GLY A 199 5.68 -22.91 -10.96
C GLY A 199 4.45 -22.86 -11.87
N ASN A 200 3.27 -22.51 -11.34
CA ASN A 200 2.02 -22.44 -12.08
C ASN A 200 1.86 -21.08 -12.77
N PHE A 201 2.84 -20.70 -13.61
CA PHE A 201 2.99 -19.35 -14.14
C PHE A 201 1.75 -18.80 -14.87
N LYS A 202 1.05 -19.64 -15.65
CA LYS A 202 -0.19 -19.23 -16.33
C LYS A 202 -1.26 -18.78 -15.33
N LYS A 203 -1.44 -19.54 -14.24
CA LYS A 203 -2.40 -19.22 -13.19
C LYS A 203 -1.94 -18.00 -12.39
N ALA A 204 -0.66 -17.93 -12.07
CA ALA A 204 -0.04 -16.80 -11.38
C ALA A 204 -0.32 -15.46 -12.08
N PHE A 205 0.02 -15.39 -13.37
CA PHE A 205 -0.18 -14.17 -14.17
C PHE A 205 -1.66 -13.84 -14.37
N SER A 206 -2.54 -14.84 -14.50
CA SER A 206 -3.98 -14.59 -14.53
C SER A 206 -4.48 -13.95 -13.23
N SER A 207 -4.04 -14.44 -12.07
CA SER A 207 -4.43 -13.88 -10.77
C SER A 207 -3.87 -12.47 -10.54
N LEU A 208 -2.64 -12.19 -10.96
CA LEU A 208 -2.06 -10.85 -10.87
C LEU A 208 -2.74 -9.84 -11.80
N ARG A 209 -3.19 -10.25 -12.99
CA ARG A 209 -4.01 -9.40 -13.87
C ARG A 209 -5.37 -9.09 -13.27
N GLU A 210 -6.00 -10.08 -12.64
CA GLU A 210 -7.24 -9.85 -11.89
C GLU A 210 -7.01 -8.88 -10.72
N ALA A 211 -5.87 -8.98 -10.03
CA ALA A 211 -5.50 -8.02 -8.99
C ALA A 211 -5.32 -6.60 -9.55
N ILE A 212 -4.70 -6.42 -10.72
CA ILE A 212 -4.62 -5.13 -11.43
C ILE A 212 -6.02 -4.59 -11.76
N LYS A 213 -6.90 -5.45 -12.30
CA LYS A 213 -8.28 -5.05 -12.63
C LYS A 213 -9.03 -4.55 -11.39
N ARG A 214 -8.85 -5.23 -10.24
CA ARG A 214 -9.43 -4.82 -8.96
C ARG A 214 -8.83 -3.51 -8.46
N GLU A 215 -7.51 -3.36 -8.52
CA GLU A 215 -6.81 -2.10 -8.16
C GLU A 215 -7.35 -0.94 -9.01
N ASP A 216 -7.45 -1.12 -10.33
CA ASP A 216 -7.92 -0.11 -11.27
C ASP A 216 -9.40 0.25 -11.11
N ALA A 217 -10.19 -0.61 -10.47
CA ALA A 217 -11.60 -0.39 -10.17
C ALA A 217 -11.83 0.35 -8.85
N LEU A 218 -10.81 0.49 -8.00
CA LEU A 218 -10.92 1.27 -6.77
C LEU A 218 -11.18 2.74 -7.10
N ALA A 219 -12.04 3.37 -6.29
CA ALA A 219 -12.28 4.80 -6.39
C ALA A 219 -11.00 5.59 -6.13
N TYR A 220 -10.90 6.79 -6.71
CA TYR A 220 -9.83 7.71 -6.37
C TYR A 220 -9.97 8.14 -4.90
N SER A 221 -8.86 8.08 -4.16
CA SER A 221 -8.76 8.56 -2.78
C SER A 221 -7.36 9.09 -2.49
N ASP A 222 -7.26 9.88 -1.43
CA ASP A 222 -6.00 10.38 -0.88
C ASP A 222 -5.96 10.07 0.63
N PRO A 223 -4.96 9.33 1.12
CA PRO A 223 -3.92 8.60 0.36
C PRO A 223 -4.47 7.47 -0.52
N PRO A 224 -3.71 6.95 -1.50
CA PRO A 224 -4.17 5.87 -2.36
C PRO A 224 -4.46 4.63 -1.52
N PRO A 225 -5.54 3.90 -1.84
CA PRO A 225 -6.03 2.84 -0.97
C PRO A 225 -5.16 1.58 -1.02
N TRP A 226 -4.35 1.45 -2.07
CA TRP A 226 -3.46 0.32 -2.31
C TRP A 226 -1.99 0.75 -2.25
N MET A 227 -1.24 0.19 -1.29
CA MET A 227 0.10 0.67 -0.91
C MET A 227 1.25 0.13 -1.79
N GLN A 228 1.05 -1.01 -2.45
CA GLN A 228 2.05 -1.64 -3.33
C GLN A 228 1.43 -1.96 -4.70
N PRO A 229 1.58 -1.10 -5.72
CA PRO A 229 0.95 -1.30 -7.03
C PRO A 229 1.17 -2.71 -7.57
N VAL A 230 0.09 -3.40 -7.96
CA VAL A 230 0.17 -4.79 -8.42
C VAL A 230 0.98 -4.90 -9.71
N ARG A 231 0.96 -3.84 -10.53
CA ARG A 231 1.80 -3.72 -11.73
C ARG A 231 3.29 -3.89 -11.43
N HIS A 232 3.78 -3.45 -10.26
CA HIS A 232 5.19 -3.65 -9.88
C HIS A 232 5.50 -5.12 -9.66
N ALA A 233 4.65 -5.84 -8.92
CA ALA A 233 4.81 -7.27 -8.68
C ALA A 233 4.74 -8.07 -9.98
N LEU A 234 3.69 -7.86 -10.79
CA LEU A 234 3.56 -8.54 -12.07
C LEU A 234 4.71 -8.22 -13.03
N GLY A 235 5.11 -6.95 -13.15
CA GLY A 235 6.22 -6.53 -14.01
C GLY A 235 7.54 -7.21 -13.64
N ALA A 236 7.86 -7.30 -12.33
CA ALA A 236 9.05 -8.00 -11.86
C ALA A 236 9.01 -9.50 -12.20
N LEU A 237 7.88 -10.18 -11.95
CA LEU A 237 7.73 -11.60 -12.24
C LEU A 237 7.72 -11.93 -13.74
N LEU A 238 7.27 -11.00 -14.58
CA LEU A 238 7.38 -11.10 -16.05
C LEU A 238 8.84 -10.96 -16.50
N LEU A 239 9.60 -10.04 -15.91
CA LEU A 239 11.04 -9.90 -16.18
C LEU A 239 11.83 -11.15 -15.76
N GLU A 240 11.47 -11.79 -14.64
CA GLU A 240 12.06 -13.09 -14.24
C GLU A 240 11.83 -14.19 -15.31
N GLN A 241 10.73 -14.12 -16.06
CA GLN A 241 10.40 -15.05 -17.15
C GLN A 241 10.81 -14.52 -18.54
N SER A 242 11.65 -13.49 -18.61
CA SER A 242 12.09 -12.85 -19.86
C SER A 242 10.95 -12.33 -20.75
N ARG A 243 9.77 -12.07 -20.18
CA ARG A 243 8.61 -11.49 -20.89
C ARG A 243 8.70 -9.96 -20.88
N VAL A 244 9.75 -9.43 -21.50
CA VAL A 244 10.21 -8.04 -21.31
C VAL A 244 9.24 -7.03 -21.90
N GLU A 245 8.67 -7.29 -23.08
CA GLU A 245 7.77 -6.37 -23.77
C GLU A 245 6.49 -6.14 -22.98
N GLU A 246 5.97 -7.19 -22.35
CA GLU A 246 4.78 -7.09 -21.51
C GLU A 246 5.06 -6.35 -20.20
N ALA A 247 6.23 -6.57 -19.61
CA ALA A 247 6.65 -5.82 -18.42
C ALA A 247 6.81 -4.32 -18.74
N GLU A 248 7.37 -3.97 -19.90
CA GLU A 248 7.52 -2.58 -20.36
C GLU A 248 6.17 -1.86 -20.39
N ILE A 249 5.13 -2.49 -20.94
CA ILE A 249 3.78 -1.93 -21.00
C ILE A 249 3.27 -1.62 -19.59
N LEU A 250 3.39 -2.56 -18.66
CA LEU A 250 2.92 -2.38 -17.28
C LEU A 250 3.64 -1.24 -16.56
N PHE A 251 4.96 -1.13 -16.73
CA PHE A 251 5.71 -0.02 -16.12
C PHE A 251 5.40 1.31 -16.78
N LYS A 252 5.18 1.36 -18.09
CA LYS A 252 4.71 2.57 -18.79
C LYS A 252 3.33 3.00 -18.33
N GLU A 253 2.39 2.08 -18.13
CA GLU A 253 1.07 2.40 -17.54
C GLU A 253 1.23 2.95 -16.13
N ASP A 254 1.99 2.25 -15.28
CA ASP A 254 2.19 2.65 -13.88
C ASP A 254 2.81 4.06 -13.77
N LEU A 255 3.79 4.38 -14.61
CA LEU A 255 4.44 5.69 -14.67
C LEU A 255 3.65 6.75 -15.43
N GLY A 256 2.53 6.39 -16.07
CA GLY A 256 1.72 7.32 -16.87
C GLY A 256 2.36 7.72 -18.20
N PHE A 257 3.26 6.89 -18.74
CA PHE A 257 3.86 7.04 -20.07
C PHE A 257 3.06 6.32 -21.16
N ALA A 258 2.15 5.42 -20.80
CA ALA A 258 1.28 4.74 -21.76
C ALA A 258 0.17 5.68 -22.29
N GLU A 259 0.04 5.75 -23.61
CA GLU A 259 -1.04 6.50 -24.25
C GLU A 259 -2.41 5.90 -23.87
N GLY A 260 -3.36 6.76 -23.50
CA GLY A 260 -4.70 6.34 -23.09
C GLY A 260 -4.82 5.82 -21.64
N TYR A 261 -3.72 5.60 -20.91
CA TYR A 261 -3.82 5.22 -19.50
C TYR A 261 -4.25 6.43 -18.64
N PRO A 262 -5.31 6.32 -17.81
CA PRO A 262 -5.84 7.48 -17.08
C PRO A 262 -4.81 8.09 -16.15
N ARG A 263 -4.49 9.36 -16.36
CA ARG A 263 -3.45 10.08 -15.62
C ARG A 263 -3.60 10.04 -14.11
N ARG A 264 -4.85 10.02 -13.62
CA ARG A 264 -5.21 9.92 -12.19
C ARG A 264 -4.85 8.58 -11.54
N LYS A 265 -4.61 7.53 -12.33
CA LYS A 265 -4.23 6.19 -11.87
C LYS A 265 -2.72 5.98 -11.87
N ALA A 266 -1.98 6.82 -12.58
CA ALA A 266 -0.52 6.76 -12.69
C ALA A 266 0.17 7.20 -11.39
N LYS A 267 1.31 6.60 -11.11
CA LYS A 267 2.20 6.87 -9.99
C LYS A 267 3.50 7.43 -10.55
N LEU A 268 3.46 8.69 -10.99
CA LEU A 268 4.60 9.31 -11.64
C LEU A 268 5.87 9.26 -10.81
N ASN A 269 7.02 9.16 -11.49
CA ASN A 269 8.35 9.29 -10.88
C ASN A 269 8.59 8.35 -9.69
N ASN A 270 7.84 7.25 -9.60
CA ASN A 270 8.05 6.31 -8.52
C ASN A 270 9.28 5.45 -8.83
N VAL A 271 10.16 5.28 -7.84
CA VAL A 271 11.50 4.69 -8.07
C VAL A 271 11.42 3.25 -8.58
N TRP A 272 10.36 2.54 -8.22
CA TRP A 272 10.18 1.13 -8.55
C TRP A 272 9.71 0.91 -9.98
N GLY A 273 8.75 1.72 -10.43
CA GLY A 273 8.32 1.77 -11.82
C GLY A 273 9.45 2.21 -12.73
N LEU A 274 10.20 3.24 -12.35
CA LEU A 274 11.36 3.73 -13.10
C LEU A 274 12.44 2.65 -13.22
N HIS A 275 12.81 2.02 -12.11
CA HIS A 275 13.79 0.93 -12.11
C HIS A 275 13.34 -0.27 -12.98
N GLY A 276 12.06 -0.65 -12.88
CA GLY A 276 11.48 -1.70 -13.71
C GLY A 276 11.50 -1.37 -15.20
N LEU A 277 11.12 -0.14 -15.57
CA LEU A 277 11.13 0.33 -16.96
C LEU A 277 12.55 0.41 -17.51
N TYR A 278 13.50 0.95 -16.74
CA TYR A 278 14.92 0.95 -17.07
C TYR A 278 15.42 -0.47 -17.36
N GLY A 279 15.09 -1.42 -16.49
CA GLY A 279 15.43 -2.84 -16.69
C GLY A 279 14.85 -3.42 -17.98
N CYS A 280 13.62 -3.02 -18.36
CA CYS A 280 13.01 -3.43 -19.63
C CYS A 280 13.77 -2.86 -20.84
N PHE A 281 14.13 -1.58 -20.80
CA PHE A 281 14.85 -0.92 -21.89
C PHE A 281 16.25 -1.51 -22.08
N MET A 282 17.00 -1.71 -21.00
CA MET A 282 18.34 -2.30 -21.07
C MET A 282 18.33 -3.70 -21.67
N ARG A 283 17.36 -4.56 -21.30
CA ARG A 283 17.24 -5.92 -21.85
C ARG A 283 16.85 -5.95 -23.34
N GLN A 284 16.22 -4.89 -23.83
CA GLN A 284 15.86 -4.73 -25.24
C GLN A 284 16.90 -3.92 -26.04
N GLY A 285 18.01 -3.49 -25.42
CA GLY A 285 19.02 -2.65 -26.09
C GLY A 285 18.56 -1.20 -26.37
N LYS A 286 17.47 -0.75 -25.74
CA LYS A 286 16.91 0.61 -25.88
C LYS A 286 17.66 1.62 -25.01
N THR A 287 18.98 1.76 -25.22
CA THR A 287 19.86 2.58 -24.37
C THR A 287 19.56 4.07 -24.46
N GLY A 288 19.01 4.54 -25.60
CA GLY A 288 18.57 5.92 -25.76
C GLY A 288 17.41 6.26 -24.83
N GLU A 289 16.39 5.42 -24.79
CA GLU A 289 15.23 5.56 -23.91
C GLU A 289 15.60 5.35 -22.44
N ALA A 290 16.50 4.42 -22.16
CA ALA A 290 17.02 4.17 -20.81
C ALA A 290 17.74 5.39 -20.21
N ALA A 291 18.30 6.28 -21.02
CA ALA A 291 18.97 7.49 -20.53
C ALA A 291 17.99 8.56 -19.96
N PHE A 292 16.69 8.44 -20.26
CA PHE A 292 15.66 9.39 -19.82
C PHE A 292 14.79 8.88 -18.66
N VAL A 293 15.11 7.72 -18.10
CA VAL A 293 14.37 7.04 -17.02
C VAL A 293 15.29 6.78 -15.85
#